data_AF-A0AAN1SYF6-F1
#
_entry.id   AF-A0AAN1SYF6-F1
#
_cell.length_a   1.000
_cell.length_b   1.000
_cell.length_c   1.000
_cell.angle_alpha   90.00
_cell.angle_beta   90.00
_cell.angle_gamma   90.00
#
_symmetry.space_group_name_H-M   'P 1'
#
loop_
_entity.id
_entity.type
_entity.pdbx_description
1 polymer ?
#
loop_
_entity_poly.entity_id
_entity_poly.type
_entity_poly.pdbx_seq_one_letter_code
_entity_poly.pdbx_strand_id
1 'polypeptide(L)'
;MNPFSIYFHDLRRRYRISQRELANLIGYEQGYISGLEIGRKGPPNEEFVSKLIMGLNLDAEEQAALRQVVQESQRKYVLPSDASADVFRMVYELWGEMESLHPAQIRMIRDVLHLRNDLSAPNRAESGRTLQKGKIQGAKM
;
A
#
# COMPACT_ATOMS: atom_id res chain seq x y z
N MET A 1 -13.05 -3.35 11.37
CA MET A 1 -12.75 -2.09 10.65
C MET A 1 -11.45 -2.28 9.87
N ASN A 2 -11.32 -1.71 8.67
CA ASN A 2 -10.06 -1.76 7.89
C ASN A 2 -9.15 -0.57 8.25
N PRO A 3 -7.87 -0.53 7.81
CA PRO A 3 -6.96 0.57 8.12
C PRO A 3 -7.52 1.97 7.82
N PHE A 4 -8.18 2.14 6.68
CA PHE A 4 -8.81 3.39 6.28
C PHE A 4 -9.93 3.80 7.25
N SER A 5 -10.81 2.87 7.63
CA SER A 5 -11.91 3.13 8.56
C SER A 5 -11.42 3.64 9.91
N ILE A 6 -10.33 3.06 10.42
CA ILE A 6 -9.69 3.46 11.68
C ILE A 6 -9.12 4.86 11.54
N TYR A 7 -8.26 5.07 10.53
CA TYR A 7 -7.64 6.37 10.27
C TYR A 7 -8.67 7.48 10.02
N PHE A 8 -9.72 7.19 9.26
CA PHE A 8 -10.77 8.14 8.92
C PHE A 8 -11.58 8.57 10.16
N HIS A 9 -11.90 7.60 11.03
CA HIS A 9 -12.53 7.90 12.32
C HIS A 9 -11.63 8.80 13.16
N ASP A 10 -10.35 8.45 13.30
CA ASP A 10 -9.38 9.20 14.10
C ASP A 10 -9.13 10.60 13.55
N LEU A 11 -9.00 10.73 12.22
CA LEU A 11 -8.89 12.02 11.53
C LEU A 11 -10.09 12.90 11.85
N ARG A 12 -11.32 12.40 11.69
CA ARG A 12 -12.52 13.17 12.02
C ARG A 12 -12.53 13.61 13.49
N ARG A 13 -12.12 12.73 14.41
CA ARG A 13 -12.04 13.03 15.85
C ARG A 13 -10.97 14.08 16.17
N ARG A 14 -9.81 14.05 15.51
CA ARG A 14 -8.76 15.07 15.62
C ARG A 14 -9.25 16.45 15.22
N TYR A 15 -10.01 16.53 14.12
CA TYR A 15 -10.65 17.75 13.64
C TYR A 15 -11.91 18.16 14.43
N ARG A 16 -12.34 17.34 15.40
CA ARG A 16 -13.48 17.59 16.31
C ARG A 16 -14.80 17.88 15.61
N ILE A 17 -15.01 17.35 14.42
CA ILE A 17 -16.27 17.47 13.68
C ILE A 17 -17.12 16.20 13.82
N SER A 18 -18.43 16.36 13.83
CA SER A 18 -19.39 15.26 13.76
C SER A 18 -19.42 14.63 12.37
N GLN A 19 -19.96 13.41 12.27
CA GLN A 19 -20.16 12.76 10.97
C GLN A 19 -21.08 13.58 10.05
N ARG A 20 -22.07 14.27 10.61
CA ARG A 20 -23.00 15.14 9.88
C ARG A 20 -22.30 16.38 9.34
N GLU A 21 -21.46 17.03 10.14
CA GLU A 21 -20.68 18.19 9.69
C GLU A 21 -19.70 17.80 8.59
N LEU A 22 -19.00 16.68 8.75
CA LEU A 22 -18.11 16.17 7.71
C LEU A 22 -18.90 15.86 6.42
N ALA A 23 -19.99 15.12 6.52
CA ALA A 23 -20.90 14.84 5.41
C ALA A 23 -21.27 16.10 4.62
N ASN A 24 -21.73 17.14 5.33
CA ASN A 24 -22.07 18.42 4.71
C ASN A 24 -20.86 19.10 4.06
N LEU A 25 -19.70 19.07 4.72
CA LEU A 25 -18.46 19.70 4.26
C LEU A 25 -17.96 19.10 2.94
N ILE A 26 -18.06 17.78 2.78
CA ILE A 26 -17.56 17.07 1.59
C ILE A 26 -18.66 16.68 0.59
N GLY A 27 -19.92 17.06 0.84
CA GLY A 27 -21.04 16.82 -0.06
C GLY A 27 -21.46 15.35 -0.16
N TYR A 28 -21.47 14.63 0.98
CA TYR A 28 -21.96 13.25 1.08
C TYR A 28 -23.01 13.11 2.18
N GLU A 29 -23.75 12.01 2.16
CA GLU A 29 -24.71 11.69 3.22
C GLU A 29 -24.02 11.21 4.50
N GLN A 30 -24.57 11.56 5.67
CA GLN A 30 -24.05 11.08 6.97
C GLN A 30 -23.97 9.55 7.04
N GLY A 31 -24.95 8.85 6.47
CA GLY A 31 -24.96 7.39 6.43
C GLY A 31 -23.78 6.79 5.66
N TYR A 32 -23.26 7.51 4.66
CA TYR A 32 -22.06 7.11 3.93
C TYR A 32 -20.81 7.24 4.79
N ILE A 33 -20.66 8.37 5.50
CA ILE A 33 -19.57 8.60 6.46
C ILE A 33 -19.54 7.53 7.55
N SER A 34 -20.70 7.25 8.16
CA SER A 34 -20.85 6.20 9.17
C SER A 34 -20.48 4.82 8.60
N GLY A 35 -20.97 4.50 7.40
CA GLY A 35 -20.65 3.24 6.73
C GLY A 35 -19.16 3.04 6.43
N LEU A 36 -18.44 4.13 6.14
CA LEU A 36 -16.98 4.12 5.97
C LEU A 36 -16.25 3.95 7.30
N GLU A 37 -16.66 4.65 8.36
CA GLU A 37 -16.03 4.55 9.69
C GLU A 37 -16.15 3.15 10.30
N ILE A 38 -17.25 2.44 10.08
CA ILE A 38 -17.39 1.07 10.60
C ILE A 38 -16.82 0.00 9.64
N GLY A 39 -16.33 0.39 8.46
CA GLY A 39 -15.79 -0.53 7.45
C GLY A 39 -16.84 -1.36 6.72
N ARG A 40 -18.12 -1.01 6.86
CA ARG A 40 -19.21 -1.64 6.09
C ARG A 40 -19.08 -1.30 4.61
N LYS A 41 -18.72 -0.06 4.30
CA LYS A 41 -18.34 0.37 2.95
C LYS A 41 -16.86 0.00 2.71
N GLY A 42 -16.53 -0.34 1.46
CA GLY A 42 -15.14 -0.52 1.06
C GLY A 42 -14.35 0.80 1.18
N PRO A 43 -13.03 0.77 0.96
CA PRO A 43 -12.27 2.02 0.85
C PRO A 43 -12.91 2.94 -0.21
N PRO A 44 -12.89 4.26 0.01
CA PRO A 44 -13.50 5.21 -0.89
C PRO A 44 -12.73 5.32 -2.22
N ASN A 45 -13.35 5.97 -3.21
CA ASN A 45 -12.70 6.30 -4.47
C ASN A 45 -11.86 7.60 -4.35
N GLU A 46 -11.08 7.90 -5.39
CA GLU A 46 -10.24 9.10 -5.44
C GLU A 46 -11.02 10.42 -5.35
N GLU A 47 -12.27 10.45 -5.82
CA GLU A 47 -13.13 11.64 -5.71
C GLU A 47 -13.39 11.97 -4.23
N PHE A 48 -13.80 10.98 -3.45
CA PHE A 48 -14.04 11.16 -2.02
C PHE A 48 -12.74 11.52 -1.28
N VAL A 49 -11.61 10.87 -1.61
CA VAL A 49 -10.30 11.20 -1.03
C VAL A 49 -9.93 12.65 -1.32
N SER A 50 -10.12 13.11 -2.55
CA SER A 50 -9.84 14.50 -2.95
C SER A 50 -10.73 15.49 -2.22
N LYS A 51 -12.03 15.21 -2.12
CA LYS A 51 -12.98 16.04 -1.37
C LYS A 51 -12.64 16.09 0.12
N LEU A 52 -12.19 14.99 0.71
CA LEU A 52 -11.75 14.94 2.10
C LEU A 52 -10.50 15.78 2.35
N ILE A 53 -9.50 15.66 1.47
CA ILE A 53 -8.27 16.44 1.50
C ILE A 53 -8.58 17.94 1.45
N MET A 54 -9.41 18.36 0.49
CA MET A 54 -9.79 19.75 0.31
C MET A 54 -10.68 20.26 1.45
N GLY A 55 -11.69 19.48 1.86
CA GLY A 55 -12.66 19.87 2.86
C GLY A 55 -12.03 20.09 4.24
N LEU A 56 -11.10 19.22 4.65
CA LEU A 56 -10.39 19.35 5.91
C LEU A 56 -9.08 20.13 5.83
N ASN A 57 -8.70 20.57 4.62
CA ASN A 57 -7.42 21.23 4.36
C ASN A 57 -6.24 20.45 4.96
N LEU A 58 -6.15 19.15 4.61
CA LEU A 58 -5.14 18.23 5.14
C LEU A 58 -3.74 18.65 4.72
N ASP A 59 -2.79 18.56 5.64
CA ASP A 59 -1.38 18.81 5.32
C ASP A 59 -0.75 17.67 4.48
N ALA A 60 0.49 17.87 4.03
CA ALA A 60 1.15 16.90 3.15
C ALA A 60 1.36 15.52 3.81
N GLU A 61 1.59 15.48 5.12
CA GLU A 61 1.78 14.24 5.87
C GLU A 61 0.46 13.50 6.01
N GLU A 62 -0.61 14.21 6.37
CA GLU A 62 -1.96 13.67 6.49
C GLU A 62 -2.50 13.17 5.14
N GLN A 63 -2.19 13.87 4.05
CA GLN A 63 -2.52 13.44 2.69
C GLN A 63 -1.80 12.13 2.33
N ALA A 64 -0.50 12.05 2.61
CA ALA A 64 0.29 10.85 2.35
C ALA A 64 -0.24 9.65 3.18
N ALA A 65 -0.47 9.87 4.48
CA ALA A 65 -1.04 8.86 5.37
C ALA A 65 -2.43 8.41 4.92
N LEU A 66 -3.31 9.35 4.54
CA LEU A 66 -4.65 9.04 4.02
C LEU A 66 -4.57 8.16 2.77
N ARG A 67 -3.74 8.53 1.80
CA ARG A 67 -3.57 7.75 0.57
C ARG A 67 -3.02 6.36 0.84
N GLN A 68 -2.06 6.25 1.75
CA GLN A 68 -1.50 4.97 2.16
C GLN A 68 -2.58 4.05 2.77
N VAL A 69 -3.36 4.52 3.74
CA VAL A 69 -4.39 3.68 4.38
C VAL A 69 -5.53 3.31 3.42
N VAL A 70 -5.82 4.14 2.41
CA VAL A 70 -6.76 3.81 1.32
C VAL A 70 -6.22 2.65 0.48
N GLN A 71 -4.92 2.64 0.16
CA GLN A 71 -4.28 1.55 -0.57
C GLN A 71 -4.25 0.26 0.25
N GLU A 72 -3.86 0.33 1.53
CA GLU A 72 -3.83 -0.82 2.44
C GLU A 72 -5.22 -1.44 2.69
N SER A 73 -6.29 -0.66 2.47
CA SER A 73 -7.67 -1.09 2.70
C SER A 73 -8.35 -1.68 1.46
N GLN A 74 -7.66 -1.74 0.33
CA GLN A 74 -8.19 -2.37 -0.89
C GLN A 74 -8.55 -3.83 -0.62
N ARG A 75 -9.70 -4.25 -1.16
CA ARG A 75 -10.23 -5.62 -1.02
C ARG A 75 -9.93 -6.49 -2.23
N LYS A 76 -9.33 -5.91 -3.27
CA LYS A 76 -9.05 -6.57 -4.54
C LYS A 76 -7.58 -6.36 -4.85
N TYR A 77 -6.89 -7.47 -5.02
CA TYR A 77 -5.51 -7.50 -5.48
C TYR A 77 -5.49 -8.34 -6.76
N VAL A 78 -4.84 -7.81 -7.78
CA VAL A 78 -4.66 -8.49 -9.06
C VAL A 78 -3.20 -8.90 -9.14
N LEU A 79 -2.95 -10.20 -9.31
CA LEU A 79 -1.58 -10.67 -9.52
C LEU A 79 -1.09 -10.25 -10.91
N PRO A 80 0.16 -9.76 -11.03
CA PRO A 80 0.77 -9.49 -12.33
C PRO A 80 0.75 -10.72 -13.22
N SER A 81 0.46 -10.55 -14.51
CA SER A 81 0.37 -11.65 -15.48
C SER A 81 1.73 -12.33 -15.74
N ASP A 82 2.82 -11.63 -15.46
CA ASP A 82 4.20 -12.07 -15.59
C ASP A 82 4.79 -12.63 -14.28
N ALA A 83 3.97 -12.79 -13.24
CA ALA A 83 4.42 -13.40 -11.99
C ALA A 83 4.81 -14.88 -12.18
N SER A 84 5.80 -15.34 -11.41
CA SER A 84 6.27 -16.73 -11.48
C SER A 84 5.25 -17.72 -10.90
N ALA A 85 5.34 -18.99 -11.30
CA ALA A 85 4.47 -20.05 -10.80
C ALA A 85 4.51 -20.15 -9.25
N ASP A 86 5.67 -19.91 -8.65
CA ASP A 86 5.82 -19.93 -7.18
C ASP A 86 5.07 -18.77 -6.50
N VAL A 87 5.02 -17.58 -7.12
CA VAL A 87 4.21 -16.46 -6.60
C VAL A 87 2.73 -16.81 -6.63
N PHE A 88 2.23 -17.41 -7.71
CA PHE A 88 0.84 -17.85 -7.80
C PHE A 88 0.50 -18.89 -6.72
N ARG A 89 1.38 -19.89 -6.51
CA ARG A 89 1.19 -20.92 -5.48
C ARG A 89 1.18 -20.33 -4.08
N MET A 90 2.16 -19.49 -3.75
CA MET A 90 2.25 -18.82 -2.46
C MET A 90 0.99 -18.00 -2.15
N VAL A 91 0.49 -17.23 -3.12
CA VAL A 91 -0.71 -16.40 -2.92
C VAL A 91 -1.96 -17.27 -2.76
N TYR A 92 -2.08 -18.37 -3.50
CA TYR A 92 -3.18 -19.32 -3.35
C TYR A 92 -3.20 -19.96 -1.96
N GLU A 93 -2.05 -20.43 -1.46
CA GLU A 93 -1.90 -21.00 -0.12
C GLU A 93 -2.23 -19.96 0.96
N LEU A 94 -1.69 -18.75 0.84
CA LEU A 94 -1.97 -17.65 1.75
C LEU A 94 -3.47 -17.28 1.77
N TRP A 95 -4.11 -17.28 0.60
CA TRP A 95 -5.54 -16.98 0.47
C TRP A 95 -6.39 -18.01 1.22
N GLY A 96 -6.04 -19.30 1.11
CA GLY A 96 -6.74 -20.39 1.79
C GLY A 96 -6.72 -20.29 3.32
N GLU A 97 -5.66 -19.70 3.88
CA GLU A 97 -5.48 -19.58 5.33
C GLU A 97 -5.91 -18.23 5.91
N MET A 98 -6.41 -17.27 5.10
CA MET A 98 -6.66 -15.90 5.58
C MET A 98 -7.61 -15.81 6.79
N GLU A 99 -8.56 -16.74 6.92
CA GLU A 99 -9.52 -16.77 8.04
C GLU A 99 -8.97 -17.46 9.30
N SER A 100 -7.89 -18.26 9.16
CA SER A 100 -7.30 -19.09 10.21
C SER A 100 -5.93 -18.59 10.70
N LEU A 101 -5.30 -17.64 9.98
CA LEU A 101 -3.97 -17.12 10.33
C LEU A 101 -3.93 -16.54 11.76
N HIS A 102 -3.06 -17.11 12.59
CA HIS A 102 -2.79 -16.59 13.93
C HIS A 102 -2.07 -15.23 13.85
N PRO A 103 -2.34 -14.27 14.76
CA PRO A 103 -1.68 -12.96 14.75
C PRO A 103 -0.15 -12.99 14.71
N ALA A 104 0.47 -14.04 15.27
CA ALA A 104 1.93 -14.24 15.18
C ALA A 104 2.39 -14.58 13.76
N GLN A 105 1.64 -15.41 13.02
CA GLN A 105 1.95 -15.75 11.63
C GLN A 105 1.81 -14.51 10.74
N ILE A 106 0.76 -13.71 10.94
CA ILE A 106 0.57 -12.44 10.22
C ILE A 106 1.79 -11.53 10.42
N ARG A 107 2.28 -11.39 11.66
CA ARG A 107 3.49 -10.60 11.95
C ARG A 107 4.72 -11.17 11.23
N MET A 108 4.99 -12.47 11.33
CA MET A 108 6.13 -13.10 10.67
C MET A 108 6.10 -12.93 9.15
N ILE A 109 4.94 -13.10 8.52
CA ILE A 109 4.78 -12.87 7.07
C ILE A 109 5.10 -11.42 6.72
N ARG A 110 4.58 -10.46 7.50
CA ARG A 110 4.89 -9.04 7.30
C ARG A 110 6.38 -8.76 7.47
N ASP A 111 7.02 -9.33 8.49
CA ASP A 111 8.45 -9.18 8.71
C ASP A 111 9.25 -9.68 7.50
N VAL A 112 8.91 -10.86 6.97
CA VAL A 112 9.54 -11.43 5.76
C VAL A 112 9.37 -10.52 4.54
N LEU A 113 8.19 -9.92 4.35
CA LEU A 113 7.96 -8.98 3.25
C LEU A 113 8.79 -7.70 3.40
N HIS A 114 9.06 -7.26 4.63
CA HIS A 114 9.88 -6.09 4.91
C HIS A 114 11.38 -6.35 4.84
N LEU A 115 11.86 -7.59 5.05
CA LEU A 115 13.28 -7.97 4.89
C LEU A 115 13.86 -7.58 3.52
N ARG A 116 13.04 -7.64 2.46
CA ARG A 116 13.48 -7.31 1.10
C ARG A 116 13.84 -5.83 0.93
N ASN A 117 13.21 -4.92 1.69
CA ASN A 117 13.54 -3.50 1.61
C ASN A 117 14.98 -3.21 2.09
N ASP A 118 15.55 -4.07 2.94
CA ASP A 118 16.93 -3.95 3.41
C ASP A 118 17.94 -4.63 2.46
N LEU A 119 17.53 -5.72 1.79
CA LEU A 119 18.38 -6.47 0.85
C LEU A 119 18.40 -5.89 -0.58
N SER A 120 17.46 -5.00 -0.91
CA SER A 120 17.34 -4.35 -2.23
C SER A 120 18.09 -3.02 -2.32
N ALA A 121 18.81 -2.59 -1.27
CA ALA A 121 19.74 -1.49 -1.39
C ALA A 121 20.76 -1.83 -2.50
N PRO A 122 20.91 -1.02 -3.56
CA PRO A 122 21.80 -1.36 -4.65
C PRO A 122 23.22 -1.52 -4.09
N ASN A 123 23.80 -2.69 -4.30
CA ASN A 123 25.22 -2.93 -4.10
C ASN A 123 25.99 -1.97 -5.01
N ARG A 124 26.43 -0.82 -4.47
CA ARG A 124 27.19 0.23 -5.17
C ARG A 124 28.63 -0.21 -5.54
N ALA A 125 28.90 -1.51 -5.62
CA ALA A 125 30.24 -2.05 -5.81
C ALA A 125 30.32 -3.12 -6.92
N GLU A 126 29.64 -2.94 -8.05
CA GLU A 126 29.99 -3.64 -9.30
C GLU A 126 30.07 -2.71 -10.51
N SER A 127 30.52 -1.47 -10.31
CA SER A 127 31.11 -0.66 -11.39
C SER A 127 32.63 -0.69 -11.22
N GLY A 128 33.27 -1.68 -11.84
CA GLY A 128 34.73 -1.70 -11.89
C GLY A 128 35.33 -3.06 -12.18
N ARG A 129 35.21 -3.52 -13.44
CA ARG A 129 36.21 -4.39 -14.12
C ARG A 129 35.87 -4.56 -15.60
N THR A 130 35.93 -3.46 -16.35
CA THR A 130 36.28 -3.52 -17.77
C THR A 130 37.62 -2.82 -17.94
N LEU A 131 38.70 -3.58 -17.83
CA LEU A 131 40.02 -3.18 -18.34
C LEU A 131 40.65 -4.36 -19.08
N GLN A 132 40.51 -4.30 -20.40
CA GLN A 132 41.48 -4.63 -21.45
C GLN A 132 42.58 -5.66 -21.14
N LYS A 133 42.54 -6.76 -21.88
CA LYS A 133 43.70 -7.43 -22.52
C LYS A 133 43.21 -7.80 -23.92
N GLY A 134 43.85 -7.52 -25.05
CA GLY A 134 45.22 -7.14 -25.36
C GLY A 134 45.42 -7.65 -26.79
N LYS A 135 45.90 -6.79 -27.68
CA LYS A 135 46.21 -7.07 -29.10
C LYS A 135 46.86 -8.44 -29.33
N ILE A 136 46.40 -9.19 -30.33
CA ILE A 136 47.31 -9.98 -31.17
C ILE A 136 46.98 -9.69 -32.62
N GLN A 137 47.97 -9.09 -33.27
CA GLN A 137 48.09 -8.84 -34.69
C GLN A 137 49.16 -9.79 -35.20
N GLY A 138 48.91 -10.44 -36.34
CA GLY A 138 49.91 -11.19 -37.12
C GLY A 138 49.26 -12.38 -37.81
N ALA A 139 49.58 -12.74 -39.05
CA ALA A 139 50.33 -12.11 -40.13
C ALA A 139 49.96 -12.93 -41.38
N LYS A 140 49.95 -12.30 -42.55
CA LYS A 140 49.89 -12.97 -43.85
C LYS A 140 51.06 -13.96 -44.01
N MET A 141 50.79 -15.14 -44.55
CA MET A 141 51.54 -15.75 -45.67
C MET A 141 50.61 -16.66 -46.46
#